data_AF-A0A371C5W3-F1
#
_entry.id   AF-A0A371C5W3-F1
#
_cell.length_a   1.000
_cell.length_b   1.000
_cell.length_c   1.000
_cell.angle_alpha   90.00
_cell.angle_beta   90.00
_cell.angle_gamma   90.00
#
_symmetry.space_group_name_H-M   'P 1'
#
loop_
_entity.id
_entity.type
_entity.pdbx_description
1 polymer ?
#
loop_
_entity_poly.entity_id
_entity_poly.type
_entity_poly.pdbx_seq_one_letter_code
_entity_poly.pdbx_strand_id
1 'polypeptide(L)'
;MLQLELVCFFGNNNPLNVSARLRGDLQTNQRAERAAVQRALEILSTQTDNRMYQICTDSEYVINCLSKWVTTWQKNGWINARGLPVCNRDLIQDITNLNASCTNVIGLKKVRAHSDDNANNQADRLAGEGVFWEEY
;
A
#
# COMPACT_ATOMS: atom_id res chain seq x y z
N MET A 1 -2.04 23.34 1.19
CA MET A 1 -1.79 22.04 1.85
C MET A 1 -1.81 21.00 0.75
N LEU A 2 -0.68 20.35 0.45
CA LEU A 2 -0.63 19.30 -0.58
C LEU A 2 -1.43 18.11 -0.07
N GLN A 3 -2.53 17.79 -0.76
CA GLN A 3 -3.33 16.60 -0.48
C GLN A 3 -2.65 15.42 -1.19
N LEU A 4 -2.42 14.33 -0.47
CA LEU A 4 -1.82 13.14 -1.06
C LEU A 4 -2.92 12.19 -1.52
N GLU A 5 -2.68 11.56 -2.67
CA GLU A 5 -3.59 10.60 -3.27
C GLU A 5 -3.03 9.17 -3.10
N LEU A 6 -3.92 8.22 -2.85
CA LEU A 6 -3.63 6.79 -2.90
C LEU A 6 -4.14 6.27 -4.25
N VAL A 7 -3.36 5.42 -4.91
CA VAL A 7 -3.78 4.81 -6.17
C VAL A 7 -3.54 3.30 -6.17
N CYS A 8 -4.53 2.56 -6.65
CA CYS A 8 -4.44 1.15 -6.95
C CYS A 8 -4.79 0.97 -8.44
N PHE A 9 -3.84 0.48 -9.24
CA PHE A 9 -4.03 0.20 -10.66
C PHE A 9 -3.98 -1.31 -10.92
N PHE A 10 -5.07 -1.86 -11.42
CA PHE A 10 -5.26 -3.28 -11.72
C PHE A 10 -5.35 -3.55 -13.24
N GLY A 11 -5.03 -2.56 -14.07
CA GLY A 11 -5.05 -2.64 -15.54
C GLY A 11 -5.96 -1.60 -16.20
N ASN A 12 -5.83 -1.46 -17.52
CA ASN A 12 -6.63 -0.52 -18.29
C ASN A 12 -8.13 -0.85 -18.18
N ASN A 13 -8.95 0.17 -17.90
CA ASN A 13 -10.41 0.04 -17.72
C ASN A 13 -10.83 -0.99 -16.66
N ASN A 14 -9.95 -1.32 -15.71
CA ASN A 14 -10.31 -2.22 -14.62
C ASN A 14 -11.18 -1.47 -13.60
N PRO A 15 -12.40 -1.96 -13.28
CA PRO A 15 -13.29 -1.30 -12.33
C PRO A 15 -12.75 -1.29 -10.89
N LEU A 16 -11.73 -2.10 -10.60
CA LEU A 16 -11.02 -2.08 -9.31
C LEU A 16 -10.00 -0.94 -9.22
N ASN A 17 -9.75 -0.20 -10.29
CA ASN A 17 -8.86 0.96 -10.24
C ASN A 17 -9.43 1.99 -9.25
N VAL A 18 -8.63 2.35 -8.27
CA VAL A 18 -9.00 3.32 -7.24
C VAL A 18 -7.97 4.44 -7.25
N SER A 19 -8.45 5.69 -7.29
CA SER A 19 -7.71 6.86 -6.85
C SER A 19 -8.54 7.51 -5.74
N ALA A 20 -7.93 7.85 -4.61
CA ALA A 20 -8.65 8.46 -3.51
C ALA A 20 -7.75 9.37 -2.67
N ARG A 21 -8.34 10.39 -2.06
CA ARG A 21 -7.62 11.28 -1.14
C ARG A 21 -7.31 10.57 0.17
N LEU A 22 -6.06 10.66 0.61
CA LEU A 22 -5.70 10.23 1.94
C LEU A 22 -6.31 11.19 2.96
N ARG A 23 -7.07 10.67 3.93
CA ARG A 23 -7.66 11.48 5.01
C ARG A 23 -6.72 11.62 6.20
N GLY A 24 -6.87 12.72 6.95
CA GLY A 24 -6.12 13.02 8.16
C GLY A 24 -5.20 14.24 8.03
N ASP A 25 -4.86 14.83 9.18
CA ASP A 25 -4.16 16.14 9.24
C ASP A 25 -2.67 16.05 8.87
N LEU A 26 -2.06 14.88 9.04
CA LEU A 26 -0.65 14.64 8.73
C LEU A 26 -0.52 13.86 7.41
N GLN A 27 -0.35 14.61 6.32
CA GLN A 27 -0.14 14.10 4.97
C GLN A 27 1.37 13.98 4.72
N THR A 28 1.91 12.75 4.69
CA THR A 28 3.31 12.49 4.28
C THR A 28 3.35 11.40 3.21
N ASN A 29 4.33 11.45 2.30
CA ASN A 29 4.47 10.46 1.21
C ASN A 29 4.45 9.02 1.75
N GLN A 30 5.15 8.78 2.86
CA GLN A 30 5.17 7.45 3.50
C GLN A 30 3.80 6.99 4.01
N ARG A 31 2.90 7.91 4.40
CA ARG A 31 1.52 7.56 4.78
C ARG A 31 0.68 7.24 3.55
N ALA A 32 0.84 8.00 2.46
CA ALA A 32 0.13 7.75 1.20
C ALA A 32 0.52 6.41 0.57
N GLU A 33 1.82 6.11 0.48
CA GLU A 33 2.33 4.84 -0.02
C GLU A 33 1.79 3.64 0.78
N ARG A 34 1.73 3.76 2.11
CA ARG A 34 1.17 2.72 2.98
C ARG A 34 -0.33 2.55 2.80
N ALA A 35 -1.06 3.65 2.74
CA ALA A 35 -2.50 3.63 2.58
C ALA A 35 -2.90 3.02 1.22
N ALA A 36 -2.13 3.26 0.16
CA ALA A 36 -2.34 2.64 -1.13
C ALA A 36 -2.20 1.11 -1.06
N VAL A 37 -1.17 0.59 -0.37
CA VAL A 37 -0.98 -0.85 -0.19
C VAL A 37 -2.08 -1.46 0.68
N GLN A 38 -2.45 -0.79 1.78
CA GLN A 38 -3.56 -1.22 2.63
C GLN A 38 -4.85 -1.31 1.82
N ARG A 39 -5.17 -0.27 1.04
CA ARG A 39 -6.38 -0.23 0.23
C ARG A 39 -6.39 -1.31 -0.84
N ALA A 40 -5.26 -1.57 -1.49
CA ALA A 40 -5.14 -2.67 -2.44
C ALA A 40 -5.47 -4.02 -1.76
N LEU A 41 -4.94 -4.27 -0.56
CA LEU A 41 -5.23 -5.49 0.20
C LEU A 41 -6.70 -5.58 0.62
N GLU A 42 -7.33 -4.48 1.05
CA GLU A 42 -8.76 -4.44 1.37
C GLU A 42 -9.63 -4.76 0.15
N ILE A 43 -9.31 -4.22 -1.02
CA ILE A 43 -10.04 -4.51 -2.26
C ILE A 43 -9.87 -5.99 -2.61
N LEU A 44 -8.62 -6.47 -2.58
CA LEU A 44 -8.29 -7.84 -2.96
C LEU A 44 -8.87 -8.89 -2.01
N SER A 45 -8.98 -8.60 -0.71
CA SER A 45 -9.57 -9.52 0.26
C SER A 45 -11.07 -9.77 0.02
N THR A 46 -11.75 -8.84 -0.65
CA THR A 46 -13.17 -8.98 -1.03
C THR A 46 -13.38 -9.68 -2.37
N GLN A 47 -12.31 -9.90 -3.16
CA GLN A 47 -12.43 -10.55 -4.45
C GLN A 47 -12.61 -12.06 -4.25
N THR A 48 -13.67 -12.61 -4.82
CA THR A 48 -13.98 -14.05 -4.79
C THR A 48 -13.57 -14.76 -6.08
N ASP A 49 -12.88 -14.07 -6.99
CA ASP A 49 -12.35 -14.69 -8.20
C ASP A 49 -11.08 -15.50 -7.89
N ASN A 50 -10.77 -16.48 -8.75
CA ASN A 50 -9.56 -17.31 -8.61
C ASN A 50 -8.31 -16.62 -9.19
N ARG A 51 -8.31 -15.28 -9.33
CA ARG A 51 -7.18 -14.56 -9.88
C ARG A 51 -6.12 -14.37 -8.81
N MET A 52 -4.87 -14.39 -9.24
CA MET A 52 -3.71 -14.12 -8.38
C MET A 52 -3.15 -12.74 -8.72
N TYR A 53 -2.92 -11.95 -7.69
CA TYR A 53 -2.51 -10.55 -7.80
C TYR A 53 -1.12 -10.33 -7.20
N GLN A 54 -0.29 -9.54 -7.87
CA GLN A 54 0.97 -9.04 -7.33
C GLN A 54 0.82 -7.55 -7.04
N ILE A 55 1.14 -7.13 -5.81
CA ILE A 55 1.10 -5.72 -5.44
C ILE A 55 2.45 -5.10 -5.79
N CYS A 56 2.45 -4.10 -6.66
CA CYS A 56 3.64 -3.33 -7.02
C CYS A 56 3.66 -2.02 -6.22
N THR A 57 4.79 -1.70 -5.61
CA THR A 57 5.00 -0.42 -4.91
C THR A 57 6.47 0.00 -5.04
N ASP A 58 6.72 1.29 -5.14
CA ASP A 58 8.06 1.88 -5.08
C ASP A 58 8.55 2.08 -3.63
N SER A 59 7.64 1.91 -2.65
CA SER A 59 7.94 2.06 -1.23
C SER A 59 8.77 0.90 -0.69
N GLU A 60 10.09 1.10 -0.69
CA GLU A 60 11.02 0.18 -0.03
C GLU A 60 10.70 0.00 1.46
N TYR A 61 10.15 1.02 2.10
CA TYR A 61 9.73 0.95 3.49
C TYR A 61 8.63 -0.10 3.69
N VAL A 62 7.54 -0.03 2.92
CA VAL A 62 6.43 -1.00 3.01
C VAL A 62 6.92 -2.42 2.74
N ILE A 63 7.71 -2.59 1.69
CA ILE A 63 8.25 -3.91 1.33
C ILE A 63 9.06 -4.47 2.48
N ASN A 64 9.97 -3.69 3.06
CA ASN A 64 10.80 -4.17 4.17
C ASN A 64 9.98 -4.42 5.45
N CYS A 65 8.97 -3.60 5.74
CA CYS A 65 8.04 -3.84 6.85
C CYS A 65 7.41 -5.23 6.74
N LEU A 66 6.78 -5.54 5.59
CA LEU A 66 6.00 -6.76 5.41
C LEU A 66 6.87 -8.00 5.15
N SER A 67 8.04 -7.85 4.54
CA SER A 67 8.89 -9.00 4.16
C SER A 67 10.01 -9.34 5.15
N LYS A 68 10.52 -8.36 5.91
CA LYS A 68 11.73 -8.56 6.74
C LYS A 68 11.53 -8.18 8.19
N TRP A 69 10.92 -7.03 8.44
CA TRP A 69 10.98 -6.42 9.76
C TRP A 69 9.87 -6.89 10.69
N VAL A 70 8.66 -7.11 10.19
CA VAL A 70 7.51 -7.46 11.04
C VAL A 70 7.76 -8.71 11.87
N THR A 71 8.37 -9.75 11.30
CA THR A 71 8.71 -10.99 12.02
C THR A 71 9.68 -10.74 13.18
N THR A 72 10.62 -9.82 13.01
CA THR A 72 11.58 -9.45 14.05
C THR A 72 10.90 -8.58 15.12
N TRP A 73 10.08 -7.62 14.69
CA TRP A 73 9.35 -6.72 15.58
C TRP A 73 8.32 -7.44 16.45
N GLN A 74 7.58 -8.39 15.89
CA GLN A 74 6.66 -9.22 16.66
C GLN A 74 7.38 -10.02 17.75
N LYS A 75 8.60 -10.52 17.47
CA LYS A 75 9.40 -11.28 18.43
C LYS A 75 10.05 -10.41 19.50
N ASN A 76 10.41 -9.17 19.18
CA ASN A 76 11.17 -8.29 20.08
C ASN A 76 10.31 -7.23 20.79
N GLY A 77 8.98 -7.36 20.74
CA GLY A 77 8.06 -6.43 21.41
C GLY A 77 7.90 -5.08 20.72
N TRP A 78 8.09 -5.03 19.40
CA TRP A 78 7.97 -3.84 18.55
C TRP A 78 9.02 -2.75 18.83
N ILE A 79 10.27 -3.18 18.95
CA ILE A 79 11.42 -2.32 19.13
C ILE A 79 12.26 -2.29 17.86
N ASN A 80 12.63 -1.09 17.39
CA ASN A 80 13.46 -0.90 16.21
C ASN A 80 14.96 -1.11 16.52
N ALA A 81 15.81 -1.09 15.49
CA ALA A 81 17.26 -1.30 15.64
C ALA A 81 17.97 -0.27 16.54
N ARG A 82 17.33 0.88 16.83
CA ARG A 82 17.85 1.93 17.72
C ARG A 82 17.36 1.77 19.17
N GLY A 83 16.64 0.69 19.50
CA GLY A 83 16.08 0.47 20.83
C GLY A 83 14.83 1.30 21.13
N LEU A 84 14.21 1.92 20.11
CA LEU A 84 13.01 2.74 20.26
C LEU A 84 11.76 1.98 19.79
N PRO A 85 10.56 2.33 20.30
CA PRO A 85 9.31 1.80 19.76
C PRO A 85 9.19 2.03 18.25
N VAL A 86 8.73 1.01 17.52
CA VAL A 86 8.47 1.11 16.08
C VAL A 86 7.38 2.15 15.85
N CYS A 87 7.67 3.15 15.02
CA CYS A 87 6.71 4.15 14.61
C CYS A 87 5.63 3.54 13.71
N ASN A 88 4.37 3.99 13.85
CA ASN A 88 3.22 3.49 13.08
C ASN A 88 2.97 1.98 13.25
N ARG A 89 3.26 1.44 14.43
CA ARG A 89 3.07 0.01 14.76
C ARG A 89 1.65 -0.45 14.43
N ASP A 90 0.65 0.32 14.82
CA ASP A 90 -0.77 0.11 14.54
C ASP A 90 -1.00 -0.16 13.04
N LEU A 91 -0.56 0.76 12.18
CA LEU A 91 -0.71 0.63 10.73
C LEU A 91 0.04 -0.59 10.17
N ILE A 92 1.24 -0.88 10.67
CA ILE A 92 2.04 -2.02 10.21
C ILE A 92 1.35 -3.34 10.61
N GLN A 93 0.76 -3.40 11.80
CA GLN A 93 0.01 -4.57 12.26
C GLN A 93 -1.20 -4.82 11.36
N ASP A 94 -1.97 -3.79 11.05
CA ASP A 94 -3.18 -3.91 10.23
C ASP A 94 -2.85 -4.40 8.82
N ILE A 95 -1.86 -3.79 8.16
CA ILE A 95 -1.42 -4.21 6.82
C ILE A 95 -0.85 -5.63 6.84
N THR A 96 -0.11 -6.00 7.90
CA THR A 96 0.43 -7.37 8.03
C THR A 96 -0.68 -8.39 8.17
N ASN A 97 -1.69 -8.10 9.00
CA ASN A 97 -2.83 -8.99 9.20
C ASN A 97 -3.65 -9.14 7.91
N LEU A 98 -3.93 -8.02 7.22
CA LEU A 98 -4.61 -8.02 5.94
C LEU A 98 -3.85 -8.84 4.90
N ASN A 99 -2.54 -8.61 4.77
CA ASN A 99 -1.68 -9.34 3.84
C ASN A 99 -1.64 -10.84 4.15
N ALA A 100 -1.62 -11.23 5.43
CA ALA A 100 -1.66 -12.64 5.83
C ALA A 100 -3.02 -13.30 5.55
N SER A 101 -4.12 -12.53 5.57
CA SER A 101 -5.47 -13.01 5.29
C SER A 101 -5.83 -13.05 3.80
N CYS A 102 -5.13 -12.28 2.95
CA CYS A 102 -5.36 -12.24 1.51
C CYS A 102 -4.72 -13.45 0.82
N THR A 103 -5.52 -14.44 0.44
CA THR A 103 -5.04 -15.67 -0.22
C THR A 103 -4.76 -15.50 -1.71
N ASN A 104 -5.34 -14.47 -2.34
CA ASN A 104 -5.19 -14.16 -3.76
C ASN A 104 -4.02 -13.21 -4.05
N VAL A 105 -3.19 -12.87 -3.05
CA VAL A 105 -2.01 -12.01 -3.22
C VAL A 105 -0.74 -12.85 -3.16
N ILE A 106 0.00 -12.90 -4.27
CA ILE A 106 1.24 -13.71 -4.36
C ILE A 106 2.46 -13.01 -3.74
N GLY A 107 2.36 -11.72 -3.45
CA GLY A 107 3.38 -10.96 -2.77
C GLY A 107 3.53 -9.53 -3.27
N LEU A 108 4.51 -8.84 -2.69
CA LEU A 108 4.88 -7.47 -3.03
C LEU A 108 6.10 -7.45 -3.95
N LYS A 109 6.08 -6.57 -4.96
CA LYS A 109 7.18 -6.31 -5.88
C LYS A 109 7.61 -4.85 -5.79
N LYS A 110 8.92 -4.63 -5.62
CA LYS A 110 9.51 -3.29 -5.73
C LYS A 110 9.49 -2.85 -7.19
N VAL A 111 8.88 -1.72 -7.47
CA VAL A 111 9.05 -1.01 -8.75
C VAL A 111 9.95 0.20 -8.52
N ARG A 112 10.55 0.70 -9.60
CA ARG A 112 11.42 1.87 -9.51
C ARG A 112 10.56 3.13 -9.61
N ALA A 113 10.64 3.99 -8.59
CA ALA A 113 10.03 5.32 -8.64
C ALA A 113 10.50 6.06 -9.91
N HIS A 114 9.57 6.74 -10.59
CA HIS A 114 9.83 7.52 -11.79
C HIS A 114 10.52 6.75 -12.93
N SER A 115 10.21 5.46 -13.09
CA SER A 115 10.65 4.68 -14.24
C SER A 115 9.56 4.62 -15.30
N ASP A 116 9.95 4.39 -16.56
CA ASP A 116 9.02 4.15 -17.70
C ASP A 116 8.24 2.82 -17.57
N ASP A 117 7.88 2.41 -16.36
CA ASP A 117 6.95 1.31 -16.14
C ASP A 117 5.53 1.83 -16.40
N ASN A 118 4.89 1.28 -17.43
CA ASN A 118 3.56 1.68 -17.84
C ASN A 118 2.56 1.61 -16.67
N ALA A 119 2.62 0.60 -15.80
CA ALA A 119 1.70 0.50 -14.67
C ALA A 119 1.96 1.58 -13.62
N ASN A 120 3.23 1.91 -13.36
CA ASN A 120 3.59 3.00 -12.45
C ASN A 120 3.15 4.36 -13.03
N ASN A 121 3.38 4.58 -14.32
CA ASN A 121 2.98 5.81 -15.00
C ASN A 121 1.45 5.97 -15.02
N GLN A 122 0.68 4.88 -15.16
CA GLN A 122 -0.78 4.94 -15.03
C GLN A 122 -1.22 5.20 -13.59
N ALA A 123 -0.54 4.62 -12.60
CA ALA A 123 -0.82 4.91 -11.20
C ALA A 123 -0.50 6.38 -10.85
N ASP A 124 0.64 6.89 -11.29
CA ASP A 124 1.05 8.29 -11.15
C ASP A 124 0.09 9.24 -11.88
N ARG A 125 -0.38 8.85 -13.07
CA ARG A 125 -1.39 9.60 -13.82
C ARG A 125 -2.71 9.65 -13.06
N LEU A 126 -3.19 8.53 -12.53
CA LEU A 126 -4.41 8.46 -11.73
C LEU A 126 -4.30 9.26 -10.41
N ALA A 127 -3.08 9.39 -9.86
CA ALA A 127 -2.78 10.23 -8.69
C ALA A 127 -2.69 11.74 -9.02
N GLY A 128 -2.55 12.08 -10.30
CA GLY A 128 -2.59 13.46 -10.79
C GLY A 128 -3.97 13.86 -11.31
N GLU A 129 -4.78 12.90 -11.76
CA GLU A 129 -6.12 13.12 -12.30
C GLU A 129 -7.22 13.25 -11.22
N GLY A 130 -6.94 12.88 -9.97
CA GLY A 130 -7.83 13.16 -8.83
C GLY A 130 -9.28 12.72 -9.05
N VAL A 131 -9.52 11.46 -9.36
CA VAL A 131 -10.89 10.92 -9.45
C VAL A 131 -11.41 10.71 -8.04
N PHE A 132 -12.32 11.57 -7.60
CA PHE A 132 -12.89 11.56 -6.25
C PHE A 132 -13.84 10.36 -6.06
N TRP A 133 -13.43 9.39 -5.24
CA TRP A 133 -14.38 8.53 -4.56
C TRP A 133 -14.80 9.21 -3.26
N GLU A 134 -16.04 9.71 -3.23
CA GLU A 134 -16.70 10.22 -2.03
C GLU A 134 -17.14 9.05 -1.14
N GLU A 135 -16.22 8.46 -0.39
CA GLU A 135 -16.55 7.79 0.88
C GLU A 135 -15.26 7.51 1.63
N TYR A 136 -15.12 8.13 2.81
CA TYR A 136 -14.43 7.67 4.02
C TYR A 136 -14.50 8.70 5.14
#